data_AF-A0A378YQW1-F1
#
_entry.id   AF-A0A378YQW1-F1
#
_cell.length_a   1.000
_cell.length_b   1.000
_cell.length_c   1.000
_cell.angle_alpha   90.00
_cell.angle_beta   90.00
_cell.angle_gamma   90.00
#
_symmetry.space_group_name_H-M   'P 1'
#
loop_
_entity.id
_entity.type
_entity.pdbx_description
1 polymer ?
#
loop_
_entity_poly.entity_id
_entity_poly.type
_entity_poly.pdbx_seq_one_letter_code
_entity_poly.pdbx_strand_id
1 'polypeptide(L)'
;MRNRRWRARSRATVHTPGERRAALILALVCLAVGYFFLHVLVDVAGHTTRALAASWAGRGDGAGMVTITGKTRTSGRSSGFTCWGDFTPEHAGPVRTGLRVHVHSCTPGDRVAVELVRGSPDSWNSASRVNQAYERGAGWAGNLIVTIFIGGFCLVLGLLFAIGGIAVLIGVLRPASRRPRGSPPSIRKRLGHSGSR
;
A
#
# COMPACT_ATOMS: atom_id res chain seq x y z
N MET A 1 25.07 50.38 12.03
CA MET A 1 24.15 49.60 11.15
C MET A 1 23.21 48.77 12.01
N ARG A 2 21.89 49.07 12.03
CA ARG A 2 20.90 48.38 12.88
C ARG A 2 20.25 47.22 12.13
N ASN A 3 20.49 46.00 12.59
CA ASN A 3 19.87 44.77 12.11
C ASN A 3 18.35 44.77 12.39
N ARG A 4 17.53 45.13 11.39
CA ARG A 4 16.06 44.98 11.45
C ARG A 4 15.73 43.49 11.31
N ARG A 5 15.64 42.77 12.43
CA ARG A 5 15.07 41.43 12.47
C ARG A 5 13.59 41.51 12.10
N TRP A 6 13.25 41.14 10.86
CA TRP A 6 11.89 40.88 10.42
C TRP A 6 11.34 39.69 11.23
N ARG A 7 10.67 39.96 12.35
CA ARG A 7 9.82 38.96 13.00
C ARG A 7 8.56 38.83 12.17
N ALA A 8 8.50 37.83 11.29
CA ALA A 8 7.27 37.42 10.65
C ALA A 8 6.24 37.11 11.75
N ARG A 9 5.29 38.03 11.97
CA ARG A 9 4.11 37.76 12.80
C ARG A 9 3.26 36.77 12.02
N SER A 10 3.45 35.48 12.26
CA SER A 10 2.47 34.46 11.93
C SER A 10 1.19 34.81 12.70
N ARG A 11 0.19 35.37 12.01
CA ARG A 11 -1.15 35.53 12.57
C ARG A 11 -1.64 34.11 12.89
N ALA A 12 -1.87 33.84 14.17
CA ALA A 12 -2.55 32.62 14.58
C ALA A 12 -3.96 32.67 14.00
N THR A 13 -4.22 31.90 12.95
CA THR A 13 -5.55 31.69 12.41
C THR A 13 -6.35 30.89 13.44
N VAL A 14 -7.38 31.52 14.01
CA VAL A 14 -8.29 30.85 14.93
C VAL A 14 -9.27 30.04 14.08
N HIS A 15 -9.03 28.74 13.97
CA HIS A 15 -9.94 27.85 13.24
C HIS A 15 -11.31 27.78 13.93
N THR A 16 -12.37 27.95 13.14
CA THR A 16 -13.75 27.76 13.62
C THR A 16 -13.99 26.29 14.00
N PRO A 17 -14.98 25.98 14.87
CA PRO A 17 -15.33 24.59 15.19
C PRO A 17 -15.69 23.76 13.95
N GLY A 18 -16.31 24.38 12.95
CA GLY A 18 -16.63 23.75 11.67
C GLY A 18 -15.39 23.34 10.88
N GLU A 19 -14.40 24.25 10.77
CA GLU A 19 -13.12 23.95 10.11
C GLU A 19 -12.37 22.81 10.78
N ARG A 20 -12.38 22.74 12.12
CA ARG A 20 -11.73 21.64 12.86
C ARG A 20 -12.39 20.29 12.57
N ARG A 21 -13.72 20.24 12.53
CA ARG A 21 -14.45 19.01 12.18
C ARG A 21 -14.14 18.57 10.77
N ALA A 22 -14.17 19.50 9.80
CA ALA A 22 -13.82 19.20 8.41
C ALA A 22 -12.38 18.68 8.28
N ALA A 23 -11.42 19.30 8.97
CA ALA A 23 -10.02 18.86 8.98
C ALA A 23 -9.84 17.47 9.58
N LEU A 24 -10.56 17.14 10.67
CA LEU A 24 -10.54 15.80 11.26
C LEU A 24 -11.14 14.75 10.33
N ILE A 25 -12.29 15.04 9.71
CA ILE A 25 -12.91 14.13 8.73
C ILE A 25 -11.95 13.88 7.57
N LEU A 26 -11.35 14.95 7.01
CA LEU A 26 -10.38 14.83 5.93
C LEU A 26 -9.16 14.00 6.36
N ALA A 27 -8.62 14.23 7.56
CA ALA A 27 -7.50 13.45 8.09
C ALA A 27 -7.86 11.96 8.20
N LEU A 28 -9.04 11.62 8.72
CA LEU A 28 -9.51 10.24 8.82
C LEU A 28 -9.70 9.61 7.46
N VAL A 29 -10.27 10.33 6.49
CA VAL A 29 -10.41 9.85 5.11
C VAL A 29 -9.03 9.59 4.49
N CYS A 30 -8.08 10.52 4.63
CA CYS A 30 -6.71 10.33 4.15
C CYS A 30 -6.05 9.11 4.80
N LEU A 31 -6.19 8.91 6.11
CA LEU A 31 -5.64 7.75 6.80
C LEU A 31 -6.29 6.44 6.33
N ALA A 32 -7.61 6.42 6.15
CA ALA A 32 -8.33 5.24 5.64
C ALA A 32 -7.89 4.89 4.21
N VAL A 33 -7.76 5.88 3.33
CA VAL A 33 -7.24 5.70 1.97
C VAL A 33 -5.79 5.23 1.99
N GLY A 34 -4.94 5.83 2.83
CA GLY A 34 -3.55 5.41 3.00
C GLY A 34 -3.43 3.96 3.47
N TYR A 35 -4.22 3.59 4.48
CA TYR A 35 -4.31 2.22 4.98
C TYR A 35 -4.75 1.24 3.89
N PHE A 36 -5.78 1.59 3.12
CA PHE A 36 -6.24 0.76 1.99
C PHE A 36 -5.11 0.49 0.98
N PHE A 37 -4.37 1.51 0.56
CA PHE A 37 -3.26 1.34 -0.37
C PHE A 37 -2.12 0.48 0.20
N LEU A 38 -1.81 0.64 1.49
CA LEU A 38 -0.82 -0.20 2.17
C LEU A 38 -1.29 -1.67 2.28
N HIS A 39 -2.58 -1.89 2.52
CA HIS A 39 -3.14 -3.24 2.54
C HIS A 39 -3.07 -3.90 1.15
N VAL A 40 -3.41 -3.17 0.08
CA VAL A 40 -3.26 -3.64 -1.30
C VAL A 40 -1.80 -3.93 -1.63
N LEU A 41 -0.88 -3.08 -1.18
CA LEU A 41 0.55 -3.29 -1.37
C LEU A 41 1.01 -4.62 -0.74
N VAL A 42 0.61 -4.90 0.50
CA VAL A 42 0.98 -6.14 1.21
C VAL A 42 0.42 -7.37 0.49
N ASP A 43 -0.85 -7.33 0.07
CA ASP A 43 -1.51 -8.43 -0.64
C ASP A 43 -0.83 -8.70 -2.00
N VAL A 44 -0.63 -7.66 -2.80
CA VAL A 44 0.04 -7.74 -4.10
C VAL A 44 1.47 -8.23 -3.94
N ALA A 45 2.28 -7.60 -3.07
CA ALA A 45 3.67 -7.96 -2.87
C ALA A 45 3.81 -9.40 -2.34
N GLY A 46 2.96 -9.82 -1.40
CA GLY A 46 3.01 -11.17 -0.84
C GLY A 46 2.71 -12.26 -1.87
N HIS A 47 1.77 -12.03 -2.78
CA HIS A 47 1.49 -12.98 -3.85
C HIS A 47 2.53 -12.90 -4.99
N THR A 48 2.92 -11.71 -5.42
CA THR A 48 3.85 -11.56 -6.55
C THR A 48 5.25 -12.01 -6.20
N THR A 49 5.71 -11.84 -4.95
CA THR A 49 7.00 -12.38 -4.50
C THR A 49 7.02 -13.90 -4.49
N ARG A 50 5.93 -14.56 -4.05
CA ARG A 50 5.78 -16.02 -4.15
C ARG A 50 5.74 -16.49 -5.60
N ALA A 51 4.99 -15.79 -6.46
CA ALA A 51 4.97 -16.05 -7.89
C ALA A 51 6.33 -15.85 -8.57
N LEU A 52 7.08 -14.83 -8.15
CA LEU A 52 8.44 -14.57 -8.64
C LEU A 52 9.42 -15.64 -8.15
N ALA A 53 9.31 -16.08 -6.89
CA ALA A 53 10.13 -17.16 -6.35
C ALA A 53 9.85 -18.50 -7.05
N ALA A 54 8.58 -18.81 -7.31
CA ALA A 54 8.16 -19.97 -8.07
C ALA A 54 8.71 -19.94 -9.51
N SER A 55 8.49 -18.85 -10.23
CA SER A 55 8.93 -18.71 -11.62
C SER A 55 10.46 -18.60 -11.78
N TRP A 56 11.17 -17.87 -10.92
CA TRP A 56 12.60 -17.63 -11.10
C TRP A 56 13.47 -18.71 -10.44
N ALA A 57 13.18 -19.00 -9.17
CA ALA A 57 14.00 -19.87 -8.33
C ALA A 57 13.50 -21.31 -8.27
N GLY A 58 12.30 -21.60 -8.79
CA GLY A 58 11.66 -22.90 -8.60
C GLY A 58 11.30 -23.13 -7.13
N ARG A 59 10.85 -22.08 -6.42
CA ARG A 59 10.45 -22.17 -5.00
C ARG A 59 9.02 -21.67 -4.81
N GLY A 60 8.06 -22.53 -5.11
CA GLY A 60 6.65 -22.29 -4.78
C GLY A 60 6.25 -22.90 -3.44
N ASP A 61 4.94 -23.02 -3.25
CA ASP A 61 4.32 -23.75 -2.15
C ASP A 61 4.35 -25.28 -2.36
N GLY A 62 4.83 -25.75 -3.53
CA GLY A 62 5.06 -27.16 -3.81
C GLY A 62 5.35 -27.45 -5.29
N ALA A 63 6.30 -28.34 -5.53
CA ALA A 63 6.65 -28.85 -6.85
C ALA A 63 5.64 -29.91 -7.34
N GLY A 64 5.47 -29.99 -8.66
CA GLY A 64 4.61 -30.97 -9.30
C GLY A 64 4.61 -30.88 -10.81
N MET A 65 3.78 -31.72 -11.42
CA MET A 65 3.58 -31.76 -12.87
C MET A 65 2.20 -31.21 -13.20
N VAL A 66 2.14 -30.29 -14.16
CA VAL A 66 0.87 -29.87 -14.76
C VAL A 66 0.67 -30.58 -16.08
N THR A 67 -0.54 -31.10 -16.28
CA THR A 67 -1.04 -31.45 -17.62
C THR A 67 -1.88 -30.30 -18.13
N ILE A 68 -1.50 -29.70 -19.27
CA ILE A 68 -2.26 -28.58 -19.85
C ILE A 68 -3.56 -29.12 -20.43
N THR A 69 -4.70 -28.58 -19.98
CA THR A 69 -6.03 -29.02 -20.41
C THR A 69 -6.67 -28.07 -21.41
N GLY A 70 -6.27 -26.80 -21.40
CA GLY A 70 -6.89 -25.82 -22.29
C GLY A 70 -6.16 -24.50 -22.39
N LYS A 71 -6.57 -23.72 -23.39
CA LYS A 71 -6.05 -22.39 -23.68
C LYS A 71 -7.22 -21.47 -23.96
N THR A 72 -7.39 -20.44 -23.15
CA THR A 72 -8.42 -19.43 -23.33
C THR A 72 -7.77 -18.15 -23.81
N ARG A 73 -8.35 -17.49 -24.81
CA ARG A 73 -7.89 -16.16 -25.22
C ARG A 73 -8.17 -15.18 -24.09
N THR A 74 -7.18 -14.42 -23.67
CA THR A 74 -7.38 -13.38 -22.66
C THR A 74 -8.25 -12.30 -23.29
N SER A 75 -9.45 -12.07 -22.74
CA SER A 75 -10.36 -11.05 -23.24
C SER A 75 -9.75 -9.65 -23.03
N GLY A 76 -9.60 -8.86 -24.10
CA GLY A 76 -9.13 -7.47 -24.02
C GLY A 76 -8.25 -7.04 -25.20
N ARG A 77 -7.53 -5.91 -25.02
CA ARG A 77 -6.62 -5.33 -26.03
C ARG A 77 -5.31 -6.11 -26.22
N SER A 78 -5.03 -7.06 -25.33
CA SER A 78 -3.87 -7.94 -25.37
C SER A 78 -4.17 -9.19 -26.20
N SER A 79 -3.28 -9.57 -27.11
CA SER A 79 -3.36 -10.81 -27.89
C SER A 79 -2.97 -12.06 -27.08
N GLY A 80 -2.83 -11.94 -25.76
CA GLY A 80 -2.39 -13.02 -24.89
C GLY A 80 -3.39 -14.17 -24.76
N PHE A 81 -2.88 -15.30 -24.30
CA PHE A 81 -3.67 -16.46 -23.94
C PHE A 81 -3.40 -16.83 -22.48
N THR A 82 -4.42 -17.35 -21.81
CA THR A 82 -4.34 -17.94 -20.49
C THR A 82 -4.37 -19.45 -20.63
N CYS A 83 -3.37 -20.14 -20.07
CA CYS A 83 -3.31 -21.60 -20.06
C CYS A 83 -3.98 -22.14 -18.81
N TRP A 84 -4.66 -23.26 -18.97
CA TRP A 84 -5.31 -23.99 -17.90
C TRP A 84 -4.78 -25.42 -17.87
N GLY A 85 -4.70 -25.98 -16.67
CA GLY A 85 -4.21 -27.34 -16.51
C GLY A 85 -4.52 -27.94 -15.14
N ASP A 86 -4.24 -29.23 -15.06
CA ASP A 86 -4.43 -30.02 -13.85
C ASP A 86 -3.05 -30.33 -13.25
N PHE A 87 -2.85 -29.90 -12.00
CA PHE A 87 -1.60 -30.07 -11.27
C PHE A 87 -1.63 -31.32 -10.41
N THR A 88 -0.60 -32.13 -10.58
CA THR A 88 -0.32 -33.33 -9.80
C THR A 88 0.91 -33.06 -8.92
N PRO A 89 0.76 -32.95 -7.59
CA PRO A 89 1.88 -32.74 -6.67
C PRO A 89 2.83 -33.95 -6.63
N GLU A 90 4.12 -33.72 -6.41
CA GLU A 90 5.11 -34.82 -6.30
C GLU A 90 4.86 -35.74 -5.10
N HIS A 91 4.42 -35.19 -3.96
CA HIS A 91 4.26 -35.93 -2.71
C HIS A 91 2.88 -36.60 -2.54
N ALA A 92 2.32 -37.17 -3.62
CA ALA A 92 1.07 -37.95 -3.59
C ALA A 92 -0.17 -37.21 -3.02
N GLY A 93 -0.21 -35.89 -3.12
CA GLY A 93 -1.37 -35.07 -2.76
C GLY A 93 -2.50 -35.11 -3.78
N PRO A 94 -3.68 -34.52 -3.46
CA PRO A 94 -4.80 -34.48 -4.39
C PRO A 94 -4.48 -33.67 -5.64
N VAL A 95 -4.92 -34.18 -6.79
CA VAL A 95 -4.86 -33.46 -8.08
C VAL A 95 -5.71 -32.21 -7.99
N ARG A 96 -5.14 -31.08 -8.40
CA ARG A 96 -5.82 -29.79 -8.42
C ARG A 96 -6.15 -29.43 -9.86
N THR A 97 -7.44 -29.34 -10.19
CA THR A 97 -7.89 -29.08 -11.55
C THR A 97 -8.15 -27.59 -11.82
N GLY A 98 -8.17 -27.22 -13.09
CA GLY A 98 -8.60 -25.88 -13.51
C GLY A 98 -7.70 -24.74 -13.02
N LEU A 99 -6.40 -25.01 -12.90
CA LEU A 99 -5.41 -24.03 -12.44
C LEU A 99 -4.99 -23.13 -13.58
N ARG A 100 -4.71 -21.86 -13.26
CA ARG A 100 -4.04 -20.97 -14.22
C ARG A 100 -2.56 -21.32 -14.27
N VAL A 101 -2.06 -21.61 -15.46
CA VAL A 101 -0.69 -22.09 -15.68
C VAL A 101 0.09 -21.04 -16.46
N HIS A 102 1.30 -20.74 -15.99
CA HIS A 102 2.26 -19.87 -16.68
C HIS A 102 3.41 -20.73 -17.21
N VAL A 103 3.42 -20.94 -18.52
CA VAL A 103 4.34 -21.81 -19.25
C VAL A 103 4.83 -21.12 -20.51
N HIS A 104 5.99 -21.51 -21.03
CA HIS A 104 6.52 -20.98 -22.29
C HIS A 104 5.70 -21.45 -23.50
N SER A 105 5.26 -22.72 -23.48
CA SER A 105 4.42 -23.32 -24.51
C SER A 105 3.08 -23.75 -23.92
N CYS A 106 1.99 -23.37 -24.59
CA CYS A 106 0.63 -23.58 -24.12
C CYS A 106 -0.11 -24.55 -25.06
N THR A 107 0.34 -25.80 -25.09
CA THR A 107 -0.24 -26.86 -25.93
C THR A 107 -1.05 -27.81 -25.05
N PRO A 108 -2.35 -28.00 -25.29
CA PRO A 108 -3.14 -29.00 -24.58
C PRO A 108 -2.53 -30.40 -24.71
N GLY A 109 -2.48 -31.14 -23.60
CA GLY A 109 -1.88 -32.47 -23.51
C GLY A 109 -0.43 -32.48 -23.01
N ASP A 110 0.28 -31.35 -23.11
CA ASP A 110 1.67 -31.26 -22.65
C ASP A 110 1.76 -31.41 -21.12
N ARG A 111 2.84 -32.07 -20.68
CA ARG A 111 3.19 -32.22 -19.27
C ARG A 111 4.45 -31.45 -18.96
N VAL A 112 4.37 -30.56 -17.98
CA VAL A 112 5.45 -29.64 -17.61
C VAL A 112 5.64 -29.59 -16.10
N ALA A 113 6.91 -29.56 -15.69
CA ALA A 113 7.27 -29.37 -14.29
C ALA A 113 7.04 -27.92 -13.89
N VAL A 114 6.32 -27.72 -12.80
CA VAL A 114 5.87 -26.41 -12.35
C VAL A 114 5.87 -26.31 -10.83
N GLU A 115 5.97 -25.08 -10.36
CA GLU A 115 5.81 -24.72 -8.96
C GLU A 115 4.41 -24.17 -8.72
N LEU A 116 3.71 -24.75 -7.74
CA LEU A 116 2.39 -24.28 -7.31
C LEU A 116 2.55 -23.04 -6.43
N VAL A 117 1.72 -22.03 -6.69
CA VAL A 117 1.50 -20.89 -5.79
C VAL A 117 0.03 -20.90 -5.40
N ARG A 118 -0.22 -21.08 -4.11
CA ARG A 118 -1.57 -21.12 -3.56
C ARG A 118 -2.17 -19.73 -3.56
N GLY A 119 -3.38 -19.66 -4.11
CA GLY A 119 -4.21 -18.47 -4.03
C GLY A 119 -4.64 -18.20 -2.59
N SER A 120 -4.93 -16.94 -2.29
CA SER A 120 -5.52 -16.51 -1.03
C SER A 120 -6.99 -16.15 -1.29
N PRO A 121 -7.97 -16.89 -0.75
CA PRO A 121 -9.39 -16.59 -0.98
C PRO A 121 -9.79 -15.19 -0.48
N ASP A 122 -9.09 -14.70 0.56
CA ASP A 122 -9.32 -13.39 1.16
C ASP A 122 -8.61 -12.24 0.41
N SER A 123 -7.84 -12.56 -0.62
CA SER A 123 -7.15 -11.56 -1.47
C SER A 123 -8.16 -10.62 -2.12
N TRP A 124 -7.81 -9.36 -2.27
CA TRP A 124 -8.61 -8.39 -3.01
C TRP A 124 -8.34 -8.48 -4.51
N ASN A 125 -7.14 -8.94 -4.87
CA ASN A 125 -6.74 -9.19 -6.23
C ASN A 125 -7.30 -10.54 -6.73
N SER A 126 -8.14 -10.50 -7.78
CA SER A 126 -8.74 -11.69 -8.38
C SER A 126 -7.71 -12.68 -8.93
N ALA A 127 -6.57 -12.19 -9.42
CA ALA A 127 -5.48 -13.05 -9.84
C ALA A 127 -4.90 -13.83 -8.65
N SER A 128 -4.77 -13.18 -7.50
CA SER A 128 -4.21 -13.78 -6.29
C SER A 128 -5.20 -14.66 -5.52
N ARG A 129 -6.49 -14.69 -5.89
CA ARG A 129 -7.49 -15.60 -5.31
C ARG A 129 -7.41 -17.02 -5.81
N VAL A 130 -6.99 -17.19 -7.05
CA VAL A 130 -6.93 -18.50 -7.69
C VAL A 130 -5.54 -19.10 -7.52
N ASN A 131 -5.49 -20.42 -7.37
CA ASN A 131 -4.23 -21.15 -7.40
C ASN A 131 -3.60 -21.01 -8.79
N GLN A 132 -2.28 -20.82 -8.82
CA GLN A 132 -1.53 -20.65 -10.06
C GLN A 132 -0.33 -21.60 -10.06
N ALA A 133 0.10 -22.03 -11.24
CA ALA A 133 1.29 -22.84 -11.41
C ALA A 133 2.27 -22.14 -12.35
N TYR A 134 3.55 -22.17 -12.02
CA TYR A 134 4.60 -21.49 -12.77
C TYR A 134 5.67 -22.48 -13.22
N GLU A 135 5.87 -22.57 -14.52
CA GLU A 135 7.09 -23.16 -15.09
C GLU A 135 8.28 -22.25 -14.76
N ARG A 136 9.42 -22.85 -14.47
CA ARG A 136 10.64 -22.10 -14.21
C ARG A 136 11.03 -21.29 -15.46
N GLY A 137 11.22 -19.98 -15.29
CA GLY A 137 11.52 -19.04 -16.36
C GLY A 137 10.29 -18.45 -17.06
N ALA A 138 9.08 -18.96 -16.81
CA ALA A 138 7.86 -18.41 -17.41
C ALA A 138 7.21 -17.36 -16.52
N GLY A 139 6.67 -16.29 -17.11
CA GLY A 139 5.83 -15.30 -16.41
C GLY A 139 6.53 -14.38 -15.40
N TRP A 140 7.84 -14.57 -15.12
CA TRP A 140 8.58 -13.77 -14.13
C TRP A 140 8.60 -12.27 -14.47
N ALA A 141 8.77 -11.91 -15.75
CA ALA A 141 8.84 -10.52 -16.18
C ALA A 141 7.53 -9.77 -15.90
N GLY A 142 6.39 -10.41 -16.17
CA GLY A 142 5.08 -9.85 -15.85
C GLY A 142 4.89 -9.64 -14.35
N ASN A 143 5.23 -10.65 -13.53
CA ASN A 143 5.17 -10.54 -12.07
C ASN A 143 6.10 -9.45 -11.52
N LEU A 144 7.29 -9.29 -12.10
CA LEU A 144 8.24 -8.26 -11.72
C LEU A 144 7.71 -6.86 -12.03
N ILE A 145 7.18 -6.64 -13.24
CA ILE A 145 6.56 -5.39 -13.66
C ILE A 145 5.39 -5.06 -12.72
N VAL A 146 4.48 -6.00 -12.46
CA VAL A 146 3.36 -5.80 -11.55
C VAL A 146 3.84 -5.38 -10.17
N THR A 147 4.86 -6.07 -9.63
CA THR A 147 5.41 -5.76 -8.30
C THR A 147 5.99 -4.34 -8.24
N ILE A 148 6.79 -3.95 -9.23
CA ILE A 148 7.46 -2.65 -9.25
C ILE A 148 6.44 -1.53 -9.47
N PHE A 149 5.59 -1.65 -10.49
CA PHE A 149 4.69 -0.56 -10.87
C PHE A 149 3.48 -0.46 -9.96
N ILE A 150 2.76 -1.56 -9.72
CA ILE A 150 1.58 -1.53 -8.85
C ILE A 150 2.02 -1.36 -7.40
N GLY A 151 3.04 -2.11 -6.96
CA GLY A 151 3.57 -1.97 -5.61
C GLY A 151 4.15 -0.58 -5.37
N GLY A 152 4.96 -0.06 -6.28
CA GLY A 152 5.51 1.30 -6.19
C GLY A 152 4.42 2.37 -6.16
N PHE A 153 3.41 2.27 -7.01
CA PHE A 153 2.27 3.18 -7.05
C PHE A 153 1.47 3.16 -5.73
N CYS A 154 1.12 1.98 -5.23
CA CYS A 154 0.42 1.82 -3.96
C CYS A 154 1.24 2.35 -2.78
N LEU A 155 2.55 2.12 -2.79
CA LEU A 155 3.46 2.65 -1.77
C LEU A 155 3.47 4.19 -1.78
N VAL A 156 3.70 4.80 -2.94
CA VAL A 156 3.78 6.27 -3.07
C VAL A 156 2.47 6.93 -2.66
N LEU A 157 1.33 6.48 -3.20
CA LEU A 157 0.03 7.05 -2.83
C LEU A 157 -0.31 6.80 -1.37
N GLY A 158 -0.13 5.56 -0.88
CA GLY A 158 -0.41 5.22 0.51
C GLY A 158 0.37 6.10 1.48
N LEU A 159 1.65 6.33 1.19
CA LEU A 159 2.53 7.16 2.02
C LEU A 159 2.16 8.65 1.95
N LEU A 160 1.82 9.17 0.76
CA LEU A 160 1.36 10.55 0.59
C LEU A 160 0.08 10.83 1.40
N PHE A 161 -0.92 9.94 1.31
CA PHE A 161 -2.16 10.08 2.06
C PHE A 161 -1.95 9.91 3.57
N ALA A 162 -1.13 8.94 3.99
CA ALA A 162 -0.82 8.73 5.40
C ALA A 162 -0.10 9.94 6.01
N ILE A 163 0.96 10.45 5.36
CA ILE A 163 1.69 11.64 5.82
C ILE A 163 0.77 12.86 5.87
N GLY A 164 -0.04 13.08 4.82
CA GLY A 164 -0.99 14.19 4.78
C GLY A 164 -2.02 14.12 5.91
N GLY A 165 -2.62 12.94 6.14
CA GLY A 165 -3.57 12.72 7.23
C GLY A 165 -2.94 12.95 8.62
N ILE A 166 -1.73 12.41 8.85
CA ILE A 166 -0.99 12.61 10.10
C ILE A 166 -0.64 14.09 10.30
N ALA A 167 -0.19 14.79 9.27
CA ALA A 167 0.18 16.21 9.36
C ALA A 167 -1.03 17.08 9.73
N VAL A 168 -2.20 16.83 9.13
CA VAL A 168 -3.46 17.52 9.47
C VAL A 168 -3.86 17.20 10.91
N LEU A 169 -3.78 15.92 11.32
CA LEU A 169 -4.11 15.49 12.67
C LEU A 169 -3.22 16.18 13.72
N ILE A 170 -1.90 16.24 13.49
CA ILE A 170 -0.97 16.97 14.35
C ILE A 170 -1.32 18.46 14.38
N GLY A 171 -1.66 19.07 13.24
CA GLY A 171 -2.06 20.48 13.17
C GLY A 171 -3.30 20.81 14.00
N VAL A 172 -4.31 19.92 13.97
CA VAL A 172 -5.56 20.09 14.74
C VAL A 172 -5.37 19.78 16.22
N LEU A 173 -4.57 18.75 16.56
CA LEU A 173 -4.33 18.32 17.93
C LEU A 173 -3.29 19.17 18.65
N ARG A 174 -2.43 19.91 17.94
CA ARG A 174 -1.48 20.82 18.55
C ARG A 174 -2.28 21.80 19.44
N PRO A 175 -2.10 21.73 20.77
CA PRO A 175 -2.76 22.69 21.65
C PRO A 175 -2.32 24.08 21.18
N ALA A 176 -3.24 25.05 21.22
CA ALA A 176 -2.90 26.47 21.02
C ALA A 176 -2.04 26.92 22.21
N SER A 177 -0.83 26.38 22.31
CA SER A 177 -0.03 26.45 23.50
C SER A 177 0.57 27.84 23.58
N ARG A 178 0.09 28.54 24.60
CA ARG A 178 0.69 29.70 25.26
C ARG A 178 0.50 31.01 24.50
N ARG A 179 -0.70 31.60 24.66
CA ARG A 179 -0.72 33.03 25.01
C ARG A 179 0.25 33.17 26.19
N PRO A 180 1.27 34.05 26.13
CA PRO A 180 2.00 34.42 27.32
C PRO A 180 0.95 34.90 28.31
N ARG A 181 0.73 34.13 29.39
CA ARG A 181 0.01 34.59 30.57
C ARG A 181 0.68 35.91 30.93
N GLY A 182 -0.12 36.97 30.99
CA GLY A 182 0.33 38.35 30.86
C GLY A 182 1.61 38.66 31.60
N SER A 183 2.41 39.56 31.03
CA SER A 183 3.48 40.24 31.75
C SER A 183 3.02 40.55 33.17
N PRO A 184 3.80 40.22 34.21
CA PRO A 184 3.44 40.55 35.58
C PRO A 184 3.11 42.05 35.64
N PRO A 185 2.08 42.46 36.40
CA PRO A 185 1.72 43.87 36.51
C PRO A 185 2.98 44.64 36.90
N SER A 186 3.35 45.62 36.07
CA SER A 186 4.53 46.44 36.35
C SER A 186 4.36 47.06 37.73
N ILE A 187 5.39 46.91 38.57
CA ILE A 187 5.51 47.46 39.94
C ILE A 187 5.59 49.01 39.89
N ARG A 188 5.07 49.66 38.84
CA ARG A 188 5.07 51.12 38.68
C ARG A 188 3.86 51.82 39.28
N LYS A 189 2.85 51.09 39.76
CA LYS A 189 1.73 51.68 40.52
C LYS A 189 1.94 51.69 42.05
N ARG A 190 3.09 51.25 42.57
CA ARG A 190 3.34 51.20 44.02
C ARG A 190 4.18 52.35 44.59
N LEU A 191 4.54 53.37 43.78
CA LEU A 191 5.34 54.52 44.24
C LEU A 191 4.62 55.88 44.09
N GLY A 192 3.33 55.90 43.76
CA GLY A 192 2.55 57.15 43.62
C GLY A 192 1.88 57.66 44.91
N HIS A 193 2.06 56.99 46.05
CA HIS A 193 1.40 57.35 47.31
C HIS A 193 2.34 57.15 48.50
N SER A 194 3.33 58.03 48.60
CA SER A 194 4.01 58.38 49.85
C SER A 194 4.87 59.60 49.53
N GLY A 195 4.66 60.79 50.05
CA GLY A 195 3.67 61.35 50.96
C GLY A 195 4.10 62.80 51.08
N SER A 196 3.17 63.71 50.85
CA SER A 196 3.29 65.11 51.24
C SER A 196 3.22 65.18 52.76
N ARG A 197 4.30 65.64 53.41
CA ARG A 197 4.29 66.47 54.62
C ARG A 197 5.69 66.97 54.89
#